data_AF-A0A151QCF2-F1
#
_entry.id   AF-A0A151QCF2-F1
#
_cell.length_a   1.000
_cell.length_b   1.000
_cell.length_c   1.000
_cell.angle_alpha   90.00
_cell.angle_beta   90.00
_cell.angle_gamma   90.00
#
_symmetry.space_group_name_H-M   'P 1'
#
loop_
_entity.id
_entity.type
_entity.pdbx_description
1 polymer ?
#
loop_
_entity_poly.entity_id
_entity_poly.type
_entity_poly.pdbx_seq_one_letter_code
_entity_poly.pdbx_strand_id
1 'polypeptide(L)'
;MLNSAIEQIREVIMVTNDIRNTKDPFGLLYVNSAFETFVGQARDKWLGRNPYHLIHGRIPTRHYRQLLVGFLSHQKNSRENRI
;
A
#
# COMPACT_ATOMS: atom_id res chain seq x y z
N MET A 1 20.08 4.30 -13.64
CA MET A 1 19.28 5.32 -14.34
C MET A 1 17.79 5.20 -14.03
N LEU A 2 17.19 4.01 -14.03
CA LEU A 2 15.76 3.82 -13.74
C LEU A 2 15.31 4.36 -12.38
N ASN A 3 16.01 4.03 -11.28
CA ASN A 3 15.65 4.56 -9.95
C ASN A 3 15.63 6.09 -9.93
N SER A 4 16.64 6.74 -10.51
CA SER A 4 16.71 8.19 -10.57
C SER A 4 15.54 8.80 -11.36
N ALA A 5 15.07 8.14 -12.41
CA ALA A 5 13.90 8.58 -13.17
C ALA A 5 12.62 8.46 -12.32
N ILE A 6 12.43 7.33 -11.61
CA ILE A 6 11.28 7.11 -10.73
C ILE A 6 11.24 8.14 -9.59
N GLU A 7 12.40 8.47 -9.02
CA GLU A 7 12.52 9.48 -7.95
C GLU A 7 12.22 10.92 -8.41
N GLN A 8 12.33 11.21 -9.72
CA GLN A 8 12.06 12.54 -10.28
C GLN A 8 10.59 12.74 -10.70
N ILE A 9 9.79 11.67 -10.75
CA ILE A 9 8.36 11.75 -11.07
C ILE A 9 7.65 12.54 -9.96
N ARG A 10 6.81 13.51 -10.35
CA ARG A 10 6.10 14.40 -9.42
C ARG A 10 4.84 13.77 -8.85
N GLU A 11 4.35 12.72 -9.49
CA GLU A 11 3.28 11.88 -9.01
C GLU A 11 3.81 10.88 -7.99
N VAL A 12 2.95 10.57 -7.02
CA VAL A 12 3.26 9.57 -6.01
C VAL A 12 3.26 8.18 -6.65
N ILE A 13 4.39 7.50 -6.57
CA ILE A 13 4.54 6.10 -6.96
C ILE A 13 4.60 5.27 -5.68
N MET A 14 3.72 4.28 -5.59
CA MET A 14 3.70 3.31 -4.51
C MET A 14 3.74 1.90 -5.08
N VAL A 15 4.56 1.04 -4.48
CA VAL A 15 4.54 -0.40 -4.72
C VAL A 15 4.20 -1.07 -3.40
N THR A 16 3.24 -1.99 -3.43
CA THR A 16 2.78 -2.72 -2.25
C THR A 16 2.92 -4.22 -2.43
N ASN A 17 2.94 -4.94 -1.30
CA ASN A 17 2.77 -6.37 -1.26
C ASN A 17 1.44 -6.80 -1.87
N ASP A 18 1.41 -8.02 -2.41
CA ASP A 18 0.16 -8.67 -2.78
C ASP A 18 -0.74 -8.81 -1.55
N ILE A 19 -2.01 -8.48 -1.74
CA ILE A 19 -3.07 -8.54 -0.75
C ILE A 19 -3.39 -10.01 -0.40
N ARG A 20 -3.15 -10.95 -1.32
CA ARG A 20 -3.64 -12.33 -1.21
C ARG A 20 -2.69 -13.28 -0.48
N ASN A 21 -1.39 -12.99 -0.41
CA ASN A 21 -0.40 -13.98 0.01
C ASN A 21 0.73 -13.43 0.89
N THR A 22 0.42 -12.46 1.76
CA THR A 22 1.40 -11.88 2.69
C THR A 22 0.78 -11.62 4.07
N LYS A 23 1.62 -11.70 5.12
CA LYS A 23 1.23 -11.44 6.52
C LYS A 23 0.70 -10.02 6.73
N ASP A 24 1.22 -9.08 5.96
CA ASP A 24 0.87 -7.66 5.96
C ASP A 24 0.28 -7.28 4.60
N PRO A 25 -1.01 -7.59 4.35
CA PRO A 25 -1.63 -7.36 3.06
C PRO A 25 -1.59 -5.87 2.72
N PHE A 26 -1.17 -5.57 1.49
CA PHE A 26 -1.05 -4.21 0.98
C PHE A 26 -0.03 -3.33 1.72
N GLY A 27 0.93 -3.92 2.43
CA GLY A 27 2.06 -3.20 3.02
C GLY A 27 2.95 -2.56 1.94
N LEU A 28 3.43 -1.33 2.18
CA LEU A 28 4.31 -0.62 1.27
C LEU A 28 5.69 -1.29 1.16
N LEU A 29 6.13 -1.54 -0.07
CA LEU A 29 7.46 -2.03 -0.40
C LEU A 29 8.37 -0.91 -0.89
N TYR A 30 7.81 0.07 -1.60
CA TYR A 30 8.55 1.19 -2.15
C TYR A 30 7.65 2.40 -2.32
N VAL A 31 8.23 3.58 -2.10
CA VAL A 31 7.66 4.88 -2.47
C VAL A 31 8.76 5.81 -2.97
N ASN A 32 8.42 6.69 -3.91
CA ASN A 32 9.33 7.72 -4.42
C ASN A 32 9.33 8.99 -3.55
N SER A 33 10.23 9.93 -3.85
CA SER A 33 10.35 11.23 -3.16
C SER A 33 9.05 12.05 -3.12
N ALA A 34 8.20 11.97 -4.15
CA ALA A 34 6.92 12.67 -4.19
C ALA A 34 5.97 12.24 -3.06
N PHE A 35 6.09 10.99 -2.59
CA PHE A 35 5.34 10.50 -1.44
C PHE A 35 5.68 11.25 -0.16
N GLU A 36 6.97 11.52 0.09
CA GLU A 36 7.41 12.22 1.30
C GLU A 36 6.86 13.65 1.32
N THR A 37 6.86 14.32 0.17
CA THR A 37 6.24 15.64 -0.01
C THR A 37 4.73 15.60 0.21
N PHE A 38 4.06 14.55 -0.26
CA PHE A 38 2.61 14.39 -0.13
C PHE A 38 2.17 14.13 1.33
N VAL A 39 2.91 13.29 2.05
CA VAL A 39 2.56 12.85 3.42
C VAL A 39 3.19 13.74 4.49
N GLY A 40 4.28 14.45 4.18
CA GLY A 40 5.06 15.25 5.13
C GLY A 40 5.88 14.39 6.10
N GLN A 41 6.13 13.12 5.77
CA GLN A 41 6.88 12.19 6.60
C GLN A 41 7.89 11.42 5.76
N ALA A 42 9.02 11.05 6.38
CA ALA A 42 10.04 10.23 5.73
C ALA A 42 9.49 8.86 5.30
N ARG A 43 9.87 8.42 4.09
CA ARG A 43 9.41 7.17 3.48
C ARG A 43 9.69 5.93 4.33
N ASP A 44 10.79 5.93 5.06
CA ASP A 44 11.23 4.79 5.89
C ASP A 44 10.22 4.46 7.00
N LYS A 45 9.46 5.45 7.47
CA LYS A 45 8.40 5.24 8.46
C LYS A 45 7.19 4.49 7.90
N TRP A 46 7.09 4.39 6.57
CA TRP A 46 5.94 3.85 5.86
C TRP A 46 6.19 2.46 5.29
N LEU A 47 7.45 2.06 5.10
CA LEU A 47 7.78 0.72 4.62
C LEU A 47 7.17 -0.35 5.53
N GLY A 48 6.54 -1.34 4.91
CA GLY A 48 5.77 -2.41 5.56
C GLY A 48 4.38 -2.00 6.07
N ARG A 49 4.06 -0.70 6.14
CA ARG A 49 2.75 -0.23 6.62
C ARG A 49 1.73 -0.20 5.50
N ASN A 50 0.47 -0.37 5.87
CA ASN A 50 -0.65 -0.28 4.95
C ASN A 50 -1.01 1.20 4.68
N PRO A 51 -0.85 1.72 3.44
CA PRO A 51 -1.08 3.12 3.12
C PRO A 51 -2.57 3.43 2.88
N TYR A 52 -3.47 2.46 3.01
CA TYR A 52 -4.87 2.57 2.64
C TYR A 52 -5.55 3.81 3.23
N HIS A 53 -5.29 4.14 4.49
CA HIS A 53 -5.89 5.31 5.12
C HIS A 53 -5.48 6.64 4.45
N LEU A 54 -4.32 6.71 3.79
CA LEU A 54 -3.87 7.89 3.04
C LEU A 54 -4.59 8.03 1.69
N ILE A 55 -4.97 6.92 1.07
CA ILE A 55 -5.42 6.89 -0.33
C ILE A 55 -6.89 6.49 -0.51
N HIS A 56 -7.57 6.01 0.52
CA HIS A 56 -8.95 5.49 0.43
C HIS A 56 -9.93 6.42 -0.31
N GLY A 57 -9.85 7.74 -0.10
CA GLY A 57 -10.69 8.74 -0.77
C GLY A 57 -10.31 9.06 -2.23
N ARG A 58 -9.19 8.53 -2.72
CA ARG A 58 -8.66 8.77 -4.08
C ARG A 58 -8.64 7.52 -4.96
N ILE A 59 -8.98 6.34 -4.41
CA ILE A 59 -9.07 5.10 -5.17
C ILE A 59 -10.45 5.04 -5.86
N PRO A 60 -10.52 4.87 -7.19
CA PRO A 60 -11.79 4.64 -7.87
C PRO A 60 -12.53 3.44 -7.29
N THR A 61 -13.84 3.56 -7.08
CA THR A 61 -14.70 2.58 -6.36
C THR A 61 -14.58 1.13 -6.87
N ARG A 62 -14.24 0.94 -8.15
CA ARG A 62 -14.01 -0.39 -8.74
C ARG A 62 -12.78 -1.10 -8.16
N HIS A 63 -11.68 -0.38 -7.96
CA HIS A 63 -10.45 -0.91 -7.36
C HIS A 63 -10.58 -1.06 -5.84
N TYR A 64 -11.40 -0.21 -5.22
CA TYR A 64 -11.75 -0.28 -3.81
C TYR A 64 -12.38 -1.63 -3.42
N ARG A 65 -13.34 -2.16 -4.21
CA ARG A 65 -13.96 -3.47 -3.96
C ARG A 65 -12.95 -4.62 -3.96
N GLN A 66 -11.97 -4.59 -4.87
CA GLN A 66 -10.96 -5.66 -4.95
C GLN A 66 -10.04 -5.65 -3.72
N LEU A 67 -9.64 -4.47 -3.26
CA LEU A 67 -8.86 -4.29 -2.03
C LEU A 67 -9.63 -4.77 -0.81
N LEU A 68 -10.89 -4.34 -0.67
CA LEU A 68 -11.75 -4.72 0.45
C LEU A 68 -12.04 -6.21 0.53
N VAL A 69 -12.37 -6.84 -0.60
CA VAL A 69 -12.56 -8.29 -0.65
C VAL A 69 -11.29 -8.99 -0.21
N GLY A 70 -10.12 -8.57 -0.70
CA GLY A 70 -8.84 -9.11 -0.27
C GLY A 70 -8.59 -8.97 1.24
N PHE A 71 -8.83 -7.79 1.82
CA PHE A 71 -8.67 -7.57 3.26
C PHE A 71 -9.63 -8.41 4.10
N LEU A 72 -10.90 -8.51 3.72
CA LEU A 72 -11.91 -9.27 4.44
C LEU A 72 -11.64 -10.78 4.38
N SER A 73 -11.21 -11.29 3.23
CA SER A 73 -10.79 -12.69 3.08
C SER A 73 -9.60 -13.03 3.99
N HIS A 74 -8.64 -12.12 4.14
CA HIS A 74 -7.47 -12.33 4.99
C HIS A 74 -7.84 -12.36 6.49
N GLN A 75 -8.78 -11.51 6.92
CA GLN A 75 -9.25 -11.52 8.31
C GLN A 75 -9.99 -12.82 8.69
N LYS A 76 -10.75 -13.40 7.75
CA LYS A 76 -11.44 -14.67 7.99
C LYS A 76 -10.45 -15.82 8.20
N ASN A 77 -9.47 -15.96 7.33
CA ASN A 77 -8.43 -17.01 7.44
C ASN A 77 -7.57 -16.86 8.70
N SER A 78 -7.29 -15.62 9.12
CA SER A 78 -6.52 -15.35 10.35
C SER A 78 -7.29 -15.68 11.63
N ARG A 79 -8.63 -15.75 11.58
CA ARG A 79 -9.48 -16.12 12.72
C ARG A 79 -9.71 -17.63 12.80
N GLU A 80 -9.79 -18.33 11.67
CA GLU A 80 -9.95 -19.79 11.64
C GLU A 80 -8.67 -20.52 12.10
N ASN A 81 -7.47 -20.00 11.82
CA ASN A 81 -6.19 -20.59 12.27
C ASN A 81 -5.83 -20.36 13.76
N ARG A 82 -6.74 -19.80 14.56
CA ARG A 82 -6.55 -19.56 16.00
C ARG A 82 -7.41 -20.47 16.90
N ILE A 83 -8.08 -21.46 16.32
CA ILE A 83 -8.93 -22.44 17.02
C ILE A 83 -8.25 -23.81 16.97
#